data_AF-A0A7S2MRR9-F1
#
_entry.id   AF-A0A7S2MRR9-F1
#
_cell.length_a   1.000
_cell.length_b   1.000
_cell.length_c   1.000
_cell.angle_alpha   90.00
_cell.angle_beta   90.00
_cell.angle_gamma   90.00
#
_symmetry.space_group_name_H-M   'P 1'
#
loop_
_entity.id
_entity.type
_entity.pdbx_description
1 polymer ?
#
loop_
_entity_poly.entity_id
_entity_poly.type
_entity_poly.pdbx_seq_one_letter_code
_entity_poly.pdbx_strand_id
1 'polypeptide(L)'
;KAGAFSAIAGGMTAHPDDSAVAAAGCFAIGNLCRGSDDRPKDPKLFETKELAFEQGALAAVIAAMSGHAQDESVQKHGARAVANVAHKNVVLKDKAIAAGAQGQWLDELSSALEEMALRP
;
A
#
# COMPACT_ATOMS: atom_id res chain seq x y z
N LYS A 1 2.20 -15.07 7.74
CA LYS A 1 1.74 -14.12 6.68
C LYS A 1 0.29 -14.35 6.28
N ALA A 2 -0.23 -15.59 6.26
CA ALA A 2 -1.66 -15.82 6.09
C ALA A 2 -2.45 -15.10 7.21
N GLY A 3 -3.41 -14.24 6.82
CA GLY A 3 -4.27 -13.47 7.72
C GLY A 3 -3.71 -12.15 8.28
N ALA A 4 -2.44 -11.82 8.04
CA ALA A 4 -1.87 -10.57 8.57
C ALA A 4 -2.50 -9.33 7.92
N PHE A 5 -2.70 -9.38 6.60
CA PHE A 5 -3.28 -8.27 5.85
C PHE A 5 -4.76 -8.08 6.20
N SER A 6 -5.53 -9.16 6.28
CA SER A 6 -6.95 -9.08 6.66
C SER A 6 -7.14 -8.63 8.11
N ALA A 7 -6.25 -8.99 9.03
CA ALA A 7 -6.29 -8.50 10.41
C ALA A 7 -6.01 -7.00 10.49
N ILE A 8 -4.98 -6.52 9.77
CA ILE A 8 -4.66 -5.08 9.72
C ILE A 8 -5.81 -4.31 9.06
N ALA A 9 -6.29 -4.77 7.90
CA ALA A 9 -7.42 -4.17 7.20
C ALA A 9 -8.67 -4.14 8.09
N GLY A 10 -8.98 -5.25 8.76
CA GLY A 10 -10.08 -5.36 9.72
C GLY A 10 -9.98 -4.34 10.84
N GLY A 11 -8.79 -4.18 11.44
CA GLY A 11 -8.54 -3.18 12.47
C GLY A 11 -8.77 -1.74 11.97
N MET A 12 -8.25 -1.41 10.79
CA MET A 12 -8.48 -0.10 10.17
C MET A 12 -9.98 0.15 9.88
N THR A 13 -10.71 -0.87 9.42
CA THR A 13 -12.16 -0.74 9.16
C THR A 13 -13.01 -0.67 10.43
N ALA A 14 -12.54 -1.26 11.54
CA ALA A 14 -13.25 -1.21 12.83
C ALA A 14 -13.10 0.14 13.53
N HIS A 15 -12.04 0.89 13.19
CA HIS A 15 -11.75 2.22 13.75
C HIS A 15 -11.54 3.25 12.62
N PRO A 16 -12.56 3.52 11.79
CA PRO A 16 -12.42 4.34 10.58
C PRO A 16 -12.16 5.82 10.86
N ASP A 17 -12.45 6.29 12.07
CA ASP A 17 -12.24 7.70 12.49
C ASP A 17 -10.92 7.90 13.25
N ASP A 18 -10.18 6.82 13.56
CA ASP A 18 -8.91 6.89 14.29
C ASP A 18 -7.73 6.97 13.31
N SER A 19 -7.21 8.20 13.14
CA SER A 19 -6.12 8.44 12.21
C SER A 19 -4.80 7.78 12.63
N ALA A 20 -4.59 7.49 13.92
CA ALA A 20 -3.42 6.76 14.39
C ALA A 20 -3.50 5.28 14.01
N VAL A 21 -4.69 4.67 14.12
CA VAL A 21 -4.94 3.29 13.65
C VAL A 21 -4.76 3.21 12.14
N ALA A 22 -5.32 4.18 11.40
CA ALA A 22 -5.13 4.28 9.95
C ALA A 22 -3.65 4.38 9.56
N ALA A 23 -2.90 5.30 10.17
CA ALA A 23 -1.48 5.50 9.88
C ALA A 23 -0.64 4.26 10.22
N ALA A 24 -0.88 3.64 11.37
CA ALA A 24 -0.19 2.42 11.79
C ALA A 24 -0.49 1.24 10.85
N GLY A 25 -1.75 1.10 10.42
CA GLY A 25 -2.17 0.06 9.49
C GLY A 25 -1.54 0.24 8.10
N CYS A 26 -1.57 1.45 7.55
CA CYS A 26 -0.87 1.80 6.31
C CYS A 26 0.63 1.50 6.40
N PHE A 27 1.29 1.90 7.50
CA PHE A 27 2.71 1.65 7.71
C PHE A 27 3.04 0.14 7.77
N ALA A 28 2.23 -0.63 8.48
CA ALA A 28 2.40 -2.07 8.60
C ALA A 28 2.25 -2.79 7.25
N ILE A 29 1.20 -2.48 6.48
CA ILE A 29 0.98 -3.02 5.13
C ILE A 29 2.15 -2.65 4.22
N GLY A 30 2.57 -1.38 4.23
CA GLY A 30 3.71 -0.92 3.45
C GLY A 30 5.01 -1.63 3.78
N ASN A 31 5.26 -2.00 5.04
CA ASN A 31 6.43 -2.81 5.43
C ASN A 31 6.31 -4.28 5.03
N LEU A 32 5.12 -4.87 5.15
CA LEU A 32 4.90 -6.27 4.77
C LEU A 32 5.06 -6.49 3.26
N CYS A 33 4.71 -5.49 2.46
CA CYS A 33 4.86 -5.49 0.99
C CYS A 33 6.17 -4.88 0.50
N ARG A 34 7.02 -4.37 1.39
CA ARG A 34 8.36 -3.90 1.04
C ARG A 34 9.25 -5.10 0.79
N GLY A 35 9.76 -5.21 -0.44
CA GLY A 35 10.84 -6.16 -0.72
C GLY A 35 12.08 -5.80 0.07
N SER A 36 12.87 -6.78 0.50
CA SER A 36 14.26 -6.52 0.83
C SER A 36 14.94 -6.03 -0.45
N ASP A 37 15.45 -4.80 -0.42
CA ASP A 37 15.99 -4.03 -1.57
C ASP A 37 17.04 -4.79 -2.39
N ASP A 38 17.62 -5.86 -1.85
CA ASP A 38 18.74 -6.58 -2.46
C ASP A 38 18.37 -7.65 -3.49
N ARG A 39 17.08 -7.93 -3.76
CA ARG A 39 16.70 -8.98 -4.73
C ARG A 39 15.58 -8.55 -5.67
N PRO A 40 15.90 -8.18 -6.92
CA PRO A 40 14.92 -7.76 -7.93
C PRO A 40 13.86 -8.80 -8.33
N LYS A 41 13.92 -10.04 -7.83
CA LYS A 41 13.11 -11.19 -8.30
C LYS A 41 12.77 -12.19 -7.19
N ASP A 42 12.51 -11.77 -5.94
CA ASP A 42 12.04 -12.73 -4.92
C ASP A 42 10.59 -13.14 -5.25
N PRO A 43 10.31 -14.41 -5.64
CA PRO A 43 8.96 -14.84 -6.02
C PRO A 43 7.97 -14.68 -4.87
N LYS A 44 8.45 -14.79 -3.63
CA LYS A 44 7.64 -14.63 -2.42
C LYS A 44 7.14 -13.20 -2.25
N LEU A 45 7.82 -12.22 -2.83
CA LEU A 45 7.38 -10.83 -2.78
C LEU A 45 6.18 -10.61 -3.71
N PHE A 46 6.17 -11.23 -4.89
CA PHE A 46 5.01 -11.21 -5.78
C PHE A 46 3.79 -11.86 -5.14
N GLU A 47 3.97 -13.06 -4.58
CA GLU A 47 2.90 -13.77 -3.84
C GLU A 47 2.40 -12.93 -2.64
N THR A 48 3.30 -12.25 -1.92
CA THR A 48 2.91 -11.40 -0.77
C THR A 48 2.05 -10.21 -1.22
N LYS A 49 2.34 -9.61 -2.38
CA LYS A 49 1.56 -8.47 -2.91
C LYS A 49 0.20 -8.91 -3.45
N GLU A 50 0.13 -10.05 -4.14
CA GLU A 50 -1.13 -10.65 -4.56
C GLU A 50 -1.99 -11.00 -3.34
N LEU A 51 -1.39 -11.61 -2.32
CA LEU A 51 -2.09 -11.94 -1.07
C LEU A 51 -2.59 -10.69 -0.34
N ALA A 52 -1.82 -9.59 -0.33
CA ALA A 52 -2.25 -8.32 0.24
C ALA A 52 -3.47 -7.77 -0.48
N PHE A 53 -3.47 -7.87 -1.81
CA PHE A 53 -4.63 -7.49 -2.63
C PHE A 53 -5.85 -8.36 -2.32
N GLU A 54 -5.70 -9.68 -2.35
CA GLU A 54 -6.80 -10.63 -2.08
C GLU A 54 -7.39 -10.45 -0.67
N GLN A 55 -6.57 -10.08 0.31
CA GLN A 55 -7.02 -9.82 1.68
C GLN A 55 -7.52 -8.39 1.91
N GLY A 56 -7.71 -7.60 0.85
CA GLY A 56 -8.32 -6.27 0.93
C GLY A 56 -7.41 -5.17 1.50
N ALA A 57 -6.11 -5.40 1.62
CA ALA A 57 -5.17 -4.42 2.18
C ALA A 57 -5.16 -3.12 1.36
N LEU A 58 -5.16 -3.23 0.03
CA LEU A 58 -5.17 -2.06 -0.86
C LEU A 58 -6.44 -1.22 -0.69
N ALA A 59 -7.59 -1.87 -0.59
CA ALA A 59 -8.87 -1.21 -0.38
C ALA A 59 -8.91 -0.50 0.98
N ALA A 60 -8.41 -1.14 2.04
CA ALA A 60 -8.34 -0.54 3.37
C ALA A 60 -7.40 0.68 3.42
N VAL A 61 -6.25 0.61 2.75
CA VAL A 61 -5.32 1.75 2.65
C VAL A 61 -5.96 2.92 1.93
N ILE A 62 -6.61 2.68 0.78
CA ILE A 62 -7.26 3.75 0.02
C ILE A 62 -8.41 4.36 0.82
N ALA A 63 -9.25 3.56 1.45
CA ALA A 63 -10.33 4.04 2.30
C ALA A 63 -9.81 4.90 3.47
N ALA A 64 -8.72 4.48 4.12
CA ALA A 64 -8.10 5.25 5.19
C ALA A 64 -7.52 6.58 4.69
N MET A 65 -6.86 6.59 3.54
CA MET A 65 -6.35 7.83 2.93
C MET A 65 -7.49 8.76 2.50
N SER A 66 -8.61 8.24 2.04
CA SER A 66 -9.80 9.03 1.71
C SER A 66 -10.48 9.60 2.96
N GLY A 67 -10.62 8.81 4.03
CA GLY A 67 -11.22 9.24 5.29
C GLY A 67 -10.37 10.26 6.06
N HIS A 68 -9.04 10.18 5.92
CA HIS A 68 -8.08 11.06 6.56
C HIS A 68 -7.26 11.87 5.55
N ALA A 69 -7.95 12.52 4.60
CA ALA A 69 -7.30 13.29 3.53
C ALA A 69 -6.39 14.43 4.05
N GLN A 70 -6.64 14.96 5.25
CA GLN A 70 -5.87 16.04 5.88
C GLN A 70 -4.82 15.55 6.88
N ASP A 71 -4.75 14.24 7.16
CA ASP A 71 -3.76 13.68 8.07
C ASP A 71 -2.49 13.31 7.29
N GLU A 72 -1.43 14.09 7.49
CA GLU A 72 -0.16 13.91 6.79
C GLU A 72 0.46 12.53 7.04
N SER A 73 0.29 11.96 8.23
CA SER A 73 0.85 10.64 8.56
C SER A 73 0.12 9.54 7.80
N VAL A 74 -1.21 9.61 7.75
CA VAL A 74 -2.02 8.66 6.97
C VAL A 74 -1.71 8.77 5.49
N GLN A 75 -1.60 9.98 4.93
CA GLN A 75 -1.27 10.19 3.53
C GLN A 75 0.12 9.63 3.19
N LYS A 76 1.14 9.98 3.96
CA LYS A 76 2.52 9.54 3.71
C LYS A 76 2.67 8.03 3.81
N HIS A 77 2.14 7.42 4.86
CA HIS A 77 2.23 5.97 5.03
C HIS A 77 1.34 5.23 4.02
N GLY A 78 0.18 5.78 3.72
CA GLY A 78 -0.76 5.23 2.75
C GLY A 78 -0.18 5.22 1.33
N ALA A 79 0.36 6.34 0.86
CA ALA A 79 0.98 6.45 -0.46
C ALA A 79 2.12 5.44 -0.62
N ARG A 80 2.99 5.34 0.40
CA ARG A 80 4.05 4.32 0.42
C ARG A 80 3.50 2.89 0.40
N ALA A 81 2.41 2.62 1.11
CA ALA A 81 1.78 1.30 1.11
C ALA A 81 1.19 0.95 -0.26
N VAL A 82 0.50 1.89 -0.90
CA VAL A 82 0.00 1.75 -2.28
C VAL A 82 1.17 1.48 -3.25
N ALA A 83 2.26 2.25 -3.14
CA ALA A 83 3.48 2.04 -3.93
C ALA A 83 4.02 0.64 -3.78
N ASN A 84 4.19 0.16 -2.55
CA ASN A 84 4.75 -1.16 -2.30
C ASN A 84 3.82 -2.29 -2.74
N VAL A 85 2.50 -2.17 -2.55
CA VAL A 85 1.52 -3.18 -2.98
C VAL A 85 1.41 -3.24 -4.51
N ALA A 86 1.33 -2.09 -5.19
CA ALA A 86 1.16 -2.00 -6.63
C ALA A 86 2.48 -2.12 -7.43
N HIS A 87 3.64 -2.07 -6.77
CA HIS A 87 4.95 -2.11 -7.44
C HIS A 87 5.11 -3.36 -8.33
N LYS A 88 5.38 -3.12 -9.62
CA LYS A 88 5.57 -4.11 -10.70
C LYS A 88 4.35 -4.98 -11.01
N ASN A 89 3.15 -4.56 -10.60
CA ASN A 89 1.90 -5.24 -10.98
C ASN A 89 0.93 -4.24 -11.62
N VAL A 90 0.91 -4.22 -12.96
CA VAL A 90 0.06 -3.32 -13.77
C VAL A 90 -1.43 -3.55 -13.45
N VAL A 91 -1.82 -4.79 -13.16
CA VAL A 91 -3.20 -5.12 -12.77
C VAL A 91 -3.54 -4.51 -11.40
N LEU A 92 -2.61 -4.52 -10.44
CA LEU A 92 -2.82 -3.85 -9.15
C LEU A 92 -2.79 -2.33 -9.25
N LYS A 93 -2.05 -1.77 -10.22
CA LYS A 93 -2.09 -0.35 -10.55
C LYS A 93 -3.47 0.06 -11.07
N ASP A 94 -4.01 -0.65 -12.06
CA ASP A 94 -5.34 -0.37 -12.61
C ASP A 94 -6.44 -0.53 -11.55
N LYS A 95 -6.28 -1.49 -10.64
CA LYS A 95 -7.21 -1.69 -9.51
C LYS A 95 -7.07 -0.63 -8.42
N ALA A 96 -5.88 -0.11 -8.15
CA ALA A 96 -5.70 1.04 -7.26
C ALA A 96 -6.40 2.28 -7.84
N ILE A 97 -6.28 2.50 -9.15
CA ILE A 97 -7.00 3.57 -9.87
C ILE A 97 -8.52 3.34 -9.77
N ALA A 98 -9.00 2.13 -10.04
CA ALA A 98 -10.43 1.80 -9.93
C ALA A 98 -10.98 1.94 -8.51
N ALA A 99 -10.15 1.75 -7.48
CA ALA A 99 -10.49 1.96 -6.09
C ALA A 99 -10.47 3.45 -5.65
N GLY A 100 -10.12 4.37 -6.55
CA GLY A 100 -10.16 5.81 -6.30
C GLY A 100 -8.84 6.44 -5.87
N ALA A 101 -7.70 5.80 -6.17
CA ALA A 101 -6.40 6.41 -5.92
C ALA A 101 -6.25 7.76 -6.66
N GLN A 102 -5.97 8.83 -5.92
CA GLN A 102 -5.79 10.17 -6.48
C GLN A 102 -4.46 10.28 -7.25
N GLY A 103 -4.41 11.12 -8.28
CA GLY A 103 -3.23 11.30 -9.14
C GLY A 103 -1.94 11.60 -8.38
N GLN A 104 -2.02 12.41 -7.32
CA GLN A 104 -0.90 12.73 -6.42
C GLN A 104 -0.27 11.48 -5.75
N TRP A 105 -1.06 10.45 -5.46
CA TRP A 105 -0.56 9.19 -4.88
C TRP A 105 0.12 8.31 -5.93
N LEU A 106 -0.23 8.49 -7.20
CA LEU A 106 0.37 7.79 -8.34
C LEU A 106 1.63 8.51 -8.84
N ASP A 107 1.73 9.82 -8.66
CA ASP A 107 2.92 10.61 -8.99
C ASP A 107 4.08 10.25 -8.05
N GLU A 108 3.85 10.19 -6.74
CA GLU A 108 4.85 9.67 -5.79
C GLU A 108 5.23 8.21 -6.09
N LEU A 109 4.27 7.40 -6.54
CA LEU A 109 4.49 6.03 -6.98
C LEU A 109 5.35 5.98 -8.25
N SER A 110 5.12 6.90 -9.20
CA SER A 110 5.92 7.03 -10.43
C SER A 110 7.33 7.52 -10.14
N SER A 111 7.49 8.55 -9.29
CA SER A 111 8.79 9.06 -8.86
C SER A 111 9.59 8.02 -8.08
N ALA A 112 8.95 7.27 -7.18
CA ALA A 112 9.60 6.17 -6.46
C ALA A 112 10.01 5.04 -7.42
N LEU A 113 9.22 4.75 -8.45
CA LEU A 113 9.56 3.77 -9.48
C LEU A 113 10.75 4.23 -10.34
N GLU A 114 10.81 5.51 -10.71
CA GLU A 114 11.92 6.11 -11.46
C GLU A 114 13.21 6.14 -10.65
N GLU A 115 13.15 6.56 -9.38
CA GLU A 115 14.31 6.62 -8.49
C GLU A 115 14.91 5.23 -8.21
N MET A 116 14.07 4.19 -8.16
CA MET A 116 14.52 2.80 -8.02
C MET A 116 15.01 2.20 -9.34
N ALA A 117 14.49 2.61 -10.49
CA ALA A 117 14.98 2.19 -11.81
C ALA A 117 16.37 2.78 -12.14
N LEU A 118 16.74 3.88 -11.47
CA LEU A 118 18.04 4.54 -11.57
C LEU A 118 19.12 3.96 -10.64
N ARG A 119 18.79 3.02 -9.74
CA ARG A 119 19.78 2.34 -8.89
C ARG A 119 20.37 1.14 -9.67
N PRO A 120 21.69 1.13 -9.93
CA PRO A 120 22.36 0.09 -10.73
C PRO A 120 22.41 -1.28 -10.04
#